data_AF-A0A0R2FFT8-F1
#
_entry.id   AF-A0A0R2FFT8-F1
#
_cell.length_a   1.000
_cell.length_b   1.000
_cell.length_c   1.000
_cell.angle_alpha   90.00
_cell.angle_beta   90.00
_cell.angle_gamma   90.00
#
_symmetry.space_group_name_H-M   'P 1'
#
loop_
_entity.id
_entity.type
_entity.pdbx_description
1 polymer ?
#
loop_
_entity_poly.entity_id
_entity_poly.type
_entity_poly.pdbx_seq_one_letter_code
_entity_poly.pdbx_strand_id
1 'polypeptide(L)'
;MENVNVVYRVLGLASLGLLLSGCQPASQHQAQSQDDDASQPIATTNSARNQTESQLKAQRHDLDGVTLRRWVLPNFQATIQTTDKLVQRARRQQAPTRQLQRRSAQLSAKRAVILNKFEGYRGHNISVGTAAVYDCDEVAQVGRQVIRAAQQHRSLKVPLQHYATARQDLLTDVNQIQRLLNYA
;
A
#
# COMPACT_ATOMS: atom_id res chain seq x y z
N MET A 1 5.13 -42.35 -18.17
CA MET A 1 4.81 -41.90 -19.54
C MET A 1 3.78 -40.80 -19.41
N GLU A 2 4.15 -39.58 -19.77
CA GLU A 2 3.22 -38.45 -19.79
C GLU A 2 2.20 -38.57 -20.93
N ASN A 3 1.11 -37.83 -20.83
CA ASN A 3 0.44 -37.29 -22.00
C ASN A 3 -0.17 -35.93 -21.64
N VAL A 4 0.62 -34.88 -21.81
CA VAL A 4 0.28 -33.49 -21.47
C VAL A 4 -0.50 -32.88 -22.63
N ASN A 5 -1.83 -32.87 -22.53
CA ASN A 5 -2.70 -32.38 -23.60
C ASN A 5 -2.94 -30.85 -23.46
N VAL A 6 -1.96 -30.06 -23.89
CA VAL A 6 -2.01 -28.58 -23.87
C VAL A 6 -2.58 -28.04 -25.17
N VAL A 7 -3.78 -27.47 -25.12
CA VAL A 7 -4.41 -26.78 -26.24
C VAL A 7 -5.18 -25.55 -25.74
N TYR A 8 -4.72 -24.33 -26.04
CA TYR A 8 -5.44 -23.39 -26.92
C TYR A 8 -4.88 -21.94 -26.98
N ARG A 9 -4.85 -21.42 -28.21
CA ARG A 9 -5.01 -19.99 -28.62
C ARG A 9 -3.93 -18.98 -28.20
N VAL A 10 -2.96 -18.79 -29.10
CA VAL A 10 -2.34 -17.48 -29.33
C VAL A 10 -3.19 -16.72 -30.36
N LEU A 11 -3.85 -15.65 -29.93
CA LEU A 11 -4.45 -14.57 -30.73
C LEU A 11 -4.39 -13.29 -29.86
N GLY A 12 -4.09 -12.10 -30.35
CA GLY A 12 -3.86 -11.74 -31.75
C GLY A 12 -4.41 -10.35 -32.09
N LEU A 13 -4.10 -9.33 -31.28
CA LEU A 13 -4.46 -7.93 -31.51
C LEU A 13 -3.19 -7.07 -31.29
N ALA A 14 -2.60 -6.47 -32.31
CA ALA A 14 -3.11 -5.41 -33.20
C ALA A 14 -2.97 -4.02 -32.56
N SER A 15 -1.87 -3.35 -32.89
CA SER A 15 -1.53 -2.01 -32.43
C SER A 15 -2.45 -0.95 -33.01
N LEU A 16 -2.83 0.04 -32.20
CA LEU A 16 -3.37 1.32 -32.67
C LEU A 16 -2.59 2.46 -32.00
N GLY A 17 -2.19 3.46 -32.80
CA GLY A 17 -1.56 4.69 -32.33
C GLY A 17 -2.28 5.93 -32.88
N LEU A 18 -1.64 7.11 -32.75
CA LEU A 18 -2.16 8.43 -33.14
C LEU A 18 -3.34 8.93 -32.26
N LEU A 19 -3.54 10.22 -31.92
CA LEU A 19 -2.74 11.46 -32.05
C LEU A 19 -2.67 12.15 -30.65
N LEU A 20 -1.70 13.00 -30.24
CA LEU A 20 -1.08 14.20 -30.84
C LEU A 20 -1.92 15.51 -30.72
N SER A 21 -1.82 16.16 -29.56
CA SER A 21 -2.13 17.58 -29.24
C SER A 21 -1.76 17.84 -27.77
N GLY A 22 -1.36 19.02 -27.29
CA GLY A 22 -1.04 20.30 -27.92
C GLY A 22 -0.60 21.30 -26.82
N CYS A 23 0.27 22.27 -27.11
CA CYS A 23 0.79 23.20 -26.10
C CYS A 23 -0.12 24.42 -25.87
N GLN A 24 -0.28 24.88 -24.63
CA GLN A 24 0.31 26.15 -24.15
C GLN A 24 -0.10 26.49 -22.70
N PRO A 25 0.72 27.23 -21.92
CA PRO A 25 0.41 27.70 -20.58
C PRO A 25 -0.03 29.19 -20.54
N ALA A 26 -0.27 29.65 -19.31
CA ALA A 26 -0.39 31.05 -18.85
C ALA A 26 -1.75 31.75 -19.04
N SER A 27 -2.28 32.22 -17.91
CA SER A 27 -3.08 33.45 -17.77
C SER A 27 -2.83 34.02 -16.36
N GLN A 28 -2.12 35.13 -16.28
CA GLN A 28 -2.06 35.96 -15.06
C GLN A 28 -3.34 36.80 -14.98
N HIS A 29 -3.80 37.13 -13.77
CA HIS A 29 -4.62 38.30 -13.52
C HIS A 29 -4.15 38.97 -12.22
N GLN A 30 -3.89 40.27 -12.28
CA GLN A 30 -3.63 41.14 -11.13
C GLN A 30 -4.78 42.13 -10.96
N ALA A 31 -5.20 42.32 -9.70
CA ALA A 31 -5.86 43.51 -9.16
C ALA A 31 -5.79 43.32 -7.63
N GLN A 32 -4.87 43.93 -6.86
CA GLN A 32 -4.48 45.35 -6.73
C GLN A 32 -5.58 46.22 -6.12
N SER A 33 -5.37 46.58 -4.85
CA SER A 33 -5.94 47.74 -4.15
C SER A 33 -4.85 48.30 -3.22
N GLN A 34 -4.77 49.62 -3.13
CA GLN A 34 -3.76 50.41 -2.41
C GLN A 34 -4.40 51.19 -1.23
N ASP A 35 -3.65 51.75 -0.27
CA ASP A 35 -2.22 51.53 0.07
C ASP A 35 -2.04 50.87 1.46
N ASP A 36 -1.89 51.47 2.66
CA ASP A 36 -1.64 52.81 3.25
C ASP A 36 -1.16 52.55 4.71
N ASP A 37 -0.36 53.34 5.45
CA ASP A 37 0.65 54.38 5.16
C ASP A 37 1.63 54.47 6.40
N ALA A 38 2.72 55.24 6.28
CA ALA A 38 3.65 55.76 7.29
C ALA A 38 3.58 55.31 8.77
N SER A 39 4.62 54.57 9.23
CA SER A 39 5.42 54.94 10.43
C SER A 39 6.64 54.04 10.72
N GLN A 40 7.82 54.49 10.26
CA GLN A 40 9.18 54.33 10.84
C GLN A 40 9.77 52.94 11.23
N PRO A 41 11.11 52.79 11.30
CA PRO A 41 11.76 51.48 11.34
C PRO A 41 11.92 50.91 12.76
N ILE A 42 11.69 49.60 12.91
CA ILE A 42 12.00 48.83 14.12
C ILE A 42 13.05 47.76 13.79
N ALA A 43 14.01 47.58 14.69
CA ALA A 43 15.23 46.82 14.46
C ALA A 43 15.03 45.33 14.12
N THR A 44 15.95 44.80 13.32
CA THR A 44 16.20 43.37 13.18
C THR A 44 16.49 42.71 14.54
N THR A 45 15.62 41.82 15.00
CA THR A 45 15.97 40.62 15.78
C THR A 45 14.79 39.64 15.91
N ASN A 46 15.10 38.35 16.07
CA ASN A 46 14.24 37.34 16.72
C ASN A 46 12.90 36.91 16.08
N SER A 47 12.79 36.82 14.74
CA SER A 47 11.70 36.04 14.09
C SER A 47 12.14 34.89 13.17
N ALA A 48 13.45 34.64 13.05
CA ALA A 48 14.02 33.63 12.14
C ALA A 48 14.51 32.34 12.83
N ARG A 49 13.92 31.93 13.96
CA ARG A 49 14.37 30.74 14.74
C ARG A 49 13.39 29.57 14.83
N ASN A 50 12.10 29.78 14.54
CA ASN A 50 11.04 28.77 14.74
C ASN A 50 10.38 28.27 13.44
N GLN A 51 11.00 28.43 12.26
CA GLN A 51 10.43 27.98 10.97
C GLN A 51 11.28 26.95 10.21
N THR A 52 12.47 26.57 10.71
CA THR A 52 13.38 25.63 10.03
C THR A 52 13.34 24.20 10.56
N GLU A 53 12.60 23.92 11.64
CA GLU A 53 12.48 22.55 12.20
C GLU A 53 11.43 21.67 11.50
N SER A 54 10.56 22.25 10.66
CA SER A 54 9.36 21.56 10.15
C SER A 54 9.56 20.75 8.85
N GLN A 55 10.71 20.89 8.17
CA GLN A 55 10.90 20.34 6.80
C GLN A 55 12.07 19.35 6.62
N LEU A 56 12.83 19.04 7.67
CA LEU A 56 13.88 18.02 7.63
C LEU A 56 13.60 16.88 8.64
N LYS A 57 12.62 16.02 8.30
CA LYS A 57 12.67 14.62 8.71
C LYS A 57 13.96 14.04 8.13
N ALA A 58 15.03 14.01 8.93
CA ALA A 58 16.33 13.48 8.51
C ALA A 58 16.14 12.06 7.94
N GLN A 59 16.38 11.92 6.64
CA GLN A 59 16.12 10.66 5.93
C GLN A 59 17.13 9.63 6.41
N ARG A 60 16.63 8.59 7.08
CA ARG A 60 17.44 7.50 7.63
C ARG A 60 17.90 6.61 6.48
N HIS A 61 19.10 6.06 6.64
CA HIS A 61 19.62 4.97 5.80
C HIS A 61 18.68 3.76 5.81
N ASP A 62 18.98 2.76 4.97
CA ASP A 62 18.10 1.62 4.80
C ASP A 62 17.89 0.84 6.11
N LEU A 63 16.72 0.19 6.20
CA LEU A 63 16.28 -0.44 7.42
C LEU A 63 16.77 -1.89 7.47
N ASP A 64 17.46 -2.29 8.54
CA ASP A 64 18.08 -3.61 8.65
C ASP A 64 17.05 -4.76 8.55
N GLY A 65 17.44 -5.88 7.95
CA GLY A 65 16.54 -7.02 7.73
C GLY A 65 15.87 -7.55 9.02
N VAL A 66 16.53 -7.49 10.17
CA VAL A 66 15.98 -7.97 11.46
C VAL A 66 14.88 -7.04 11.95
N THR A 67 15.10 -5.72 11.94
CA THR A 67 14.08 -4.73 12.29
C THR A 67 12.92 -4.77 11.31
N LEU A 68 13.17 -4.95 10.01
CA LEU A 68 12.10 -5.06 9.01
C LEU A 68 11.21 -6.27 9.30
N ARG A 69 11.82 -7.47 9.42
CA ARG A 69 11.12 -8.71 9.76
C ARG A 69 10.29 -8.57 11.04
N ARG A 70 10.87 -7.97 12.08
CA ARG A 70 10.24 -7.69 13.38
C ARG A 70 9.04 -6.75 13.28
N TRP A 71 9.05 -5.78 12.36
CA TRP A 71 7.94 -4.84 12.18
C TRP A 71 6.81 -5.41 11.32
N VAL A 72 7.12 -6.14 10.24
CA VAL A 72 6.13 -6.51 9.22
C VAL A 72 5.56 -7.93 9.32
N LEU A 73 6.40 -8.95 9.55
CA LEU A 73 5.97 -10.35 9.46
C LEU A 73 4.84 -10.70 10.44
N PRO A 74 4.79 -10.19 11.69
CA PRO A 74 3.67 -10.43 12.60
C PRO A 74 2.34 -9.81 12.13
N ASN A 75 2.36 -8.78 11.29
CA ASN A 75 1.16 -8.26 10.63
C ASN A 75 0.75 -9.16 9.46
N PHE A 76 1.71 -9.50 8.60
CA PHE A 76 1.46 -10.26 7.35
C PHE A 76 0.88 -11.64 7.65
N GLN A 77 1.55 -12.41 8.51
CA GLN A 77 1.09 -13.73 8.95
C GLN A 77 -0.31 -13.66 9.59
N ALA A 78 -0.55 -12.68 10.46
CA ALA A 78 -1.85 -12.50 11.10
C ALA A 78 -2.94 -12.06 10.12
N THR A 79 -2.59 -11.33 9.05
CA THR A 79 -3.53 -10.92 7.99
C THR A 79 -3.90 -12.10 7.10
N ILE A 80 -2.94 -12.93 6.69
CA ILE A 80 -3.20 -14.19 5.97
C ILE A 80 -4.12 -15.08 6.83
N GLN A 81 -3.75 -15.36 8.08
CA GLN A 81 -4.54 -16.23 8.97
C GLN A 81 -5.96 -15.68 9.27
N THR A 82 -6.12 -14.36 9.38
CA THR A 82 -7.44 -13.75 9.64
C THR A 82 -8.30 -13.78 8.38
N THR A 83 -7.70 -13.50 7.22
CA THR A 83 -8.43 -13.47 5.94
C THR A 83 -8.77 -14.87 5.44
N ASP A 84 -7.89 -15.87 5.64
CA ASP A 84 -8.18 -17.28 5.37
C ASP A 84 -9.41 -17.76 6.16
N LYS A 85 -9.51 -17.40 7.44
CA LYS A 85 -10.68 -17.72 8.28
C LYS A 85 -11.95 -17.01 7.81
N LEU A 86 -11.85 -15.77 7.35
CA LEU A 86 -12.99 -15.03 6.78
C LEU A 86 -13.44 -15.62 5.43
N VAL A 87 -12.51 -15.95 4.54
CA VAL A 87 -12.76 -16.58 3.24
C VAL A 87 -13.33 -18.00 3.40
N GLN A 88 -12.83 -18.79 4.35
CA GLN A 88 -13.37 -20.11 4.68
C GLN A 88 -14.82 -20.03 5.18
N ARG A 89 -15.17 -19.01 5.99
CA ARG A 89 -16.55 -18.75 6.41
C ARG A 89 -17.44 -18.30 5.25
N ALA A 90 -16.95 -17.39 4.41
CA ALA A 90 -17.67 -16.93 3.20
C ALA A 90 -17.96 -18.09 2.24
N ARG A 91 -17.01 -19.00 2.00
CA ARG A 91 -17.21 -20.25 1.22
C ARG A 91 -18.27 -21.18 1.80
N ARG A 92 -18.53 -21.10 3.12
CA ARG A 92 -19.58 -21.85 3.84
C ARG A 92 -20.87 -21.03 4.02
N GLN A 93 -20.98 -19.86 3.37
CA GLN A 93 -22.07 -18.88 3.54
C GLN A 93 -22.27 -18.42 5.01
N GLN A 94 -21.26 -18.58 5.86
CA GLN A 94 -21.32 -18.22 7.28
C GLN A 94 -20.93 -16.75 7.48
N ALA A 95 -21.77 -16.00 8.19
CA ALA A 95 -21.46 -14.62 8.58
C ALA A 95 -20.12 -14.53 9.35
N PRO A 96 -19.29 -13.51 9.11
CA PRO A 96 -18.05 -13.31 9.86
C PRO A 96 -18.34 -12.95 11.32
N THR A 97 -17.54 -13.45 12.26
CA THR A 97 -17.74 -13.14 13.68
C THR A 97 -17.25 -11.72 14.00
N ARG A 98 -17.88 -11.05 14.98
CA ARG A 98 -17.45 -9.72 15.47
C ARG A 98 -15.96 -9.70 15.86
N GLN A 99 -15.43 -10.80 16.38
CA GLN A 99 -14.02 -10.96 16.72
C GLN A 99 -13.10 -10.94 15.46
N LEU A 100 -13.45 -11.69 14.40
CA LEU A 100 -12.69 -11.69 13.15
C LEU A 100 -12.75 -10.33 12.44
N GLN A 101 -13.91 -9.66 12.47
CA GLN A 101 -14.08 -8.31 11.93
C GLN A 101 -13.19 -7.30 12.68
N ARG A 102 -13.26 -7.27 14.03
CA ARG A 102 -12.40 -6.43 14.87
C ARG A 102 -10.91 -6.72 14.64
N ARG A 103 -10.52 -7.99 14.50
CA ARG A 103 -9.13 -8.38 14.21
C ARG A 103 -8.65 -7.90 12.84
N SER A 104 -9.49 -8.00 11.82
CA SER A 104 -9.17 -7.49 10.47
C SER A 104 -8.93 -5.97 10.49
N ALA A 105 -9.80 -5.20 11.16
CA ALA A 105 -9.63 -3.76 11.34
C ALA A 105 -8.34 -3.41 12.12
N GLN A 106 -8.04 -4.13 13.21
CA GLN A 106 -6.78 -3.96 13.96
C GLN A 106 -5.53 -4.21 13.11
N LEU A 107 -5.59 -5.13 12.14
CA LEU A 107 -4.45 -5.45 11.27
C LEU A 107 -4.24 -4.40 10.18
N SER A 108 -5.33 -3.83 9.65
CA SER A 108 -5.27 -2.66 8.75
C SER A 108 -4.70 -1.43 9.47
N ALA A 109 -5.19 -1.10 10.68
CA ALA A 109 -4.62 -0.02 11.50
C ALA A 109 -3.11 -0.24 11.79
N LYS A 110 -2.69 -1.49 12.04
CA LYS A 110 -1.27 -1.83 12.19
C LYS A 110 -0.46 -1.70 10.89
N ARG A 111 -1.04 -1.84 9.69
CA ARG A 111 -0.34 -1.54 8.43
C ARG A 111 -0.08 -0.06 8.26
N ALA A 112 -1.06 0.79 8.56
CA ALA A 112 -0.85 2.25 8.57
C ALA A 112 0.29 2.64 9.53
N VAL A 113 0.32 2.09 10.75
CA VAL A 113 1.43 2.32 11.70
C VAL A 113 2.79 1.82 11.18
N ILE A 114 2.84 0.83 10.28
CA ILE A 114 4.09 0.40 9.62
C ILE A 114 4.49 1.41 8.54
N LEU A 115 3.57 1.83 7.65
CA LEU A 115 3.85 2.82 6.61
C LEU A 115 4.33 4.16 7.21
N ASN A 116 3.67 4.65 8.25
CA ASN A 116 4.05 5.89 8.93
C ASN A 116 5.46 5.81 9.56
N LYS A 117 5.95 4.61 9.91
CA LYS A 117 7.35 4.41 10.32
C LYS A 117 8.30 4.38 9.14
N PHE A 118 7.88 3.83 8.00
CA PHE A 118 8.69 3.74 6.78
C PHE A 118 8.95 5.09 6.12
N GLU A 119 8.06 6.08 6.29
CA GLU A 119 8.23 7.46 5.77
C GLU A 119 9.63 8.05 6.01
N GLY A 120 10.27 7.72 7.14
CA GLY A 120 11.56 8.25 7.54
C GLY A 120 12.80 7.50 7.02
N TYR A 121 12.64 6.43 6.23
CA TYR A 121 13.74 5.54 5.79
C TYR A 121 13.82 5.46 4.26
N ARG A 122 15.03 5.24 3.70
CA ARG A 122 15.26 5.08 2.25
C ARG A 122 16.25 3.95 1.96
N GLY A 123 15.99 3.15 0.92
CA GLY A 123 16.87 2.05 0.50
C GLY A 123 16.13 0.86 -0.12
N HIS A 124 16.79 -0.30 -0.20
CA HIS A 124 16.26 -1.52 -0.80
C HIS A 124 15.29 -2.24 0.14
N ASN A 125 15.72 -2.54 1.36
CA ASN A 125 14.92 -3.28 2.34
C ASN A 125 13.62 -2.54 2.66
N ILE A 126 13.67 -1.22 2.82
CA ILE A 126 12.46 -0.42 3.05
C ILE A 126 11.51 -0.43 1.83
N SER A 127 12.03 -0.49 0.60
CA SER A 127 11.21 -0.53 -0.63
C SER A 127 10.50 -1.87 -0.76
N VAL A 128 11.22 -2.98 -0.56
CA VAL A 128 10.64 -4.34 -0.50
C VAL A 128 9.62 -4.45 0.63
N GLY A 129 9.95 -3.91 1.80
CA GLY A 129 9.05 -3.85 2.94
C GLY A 129 7.77 -3.06 2.66
N THR A 130 7.86 -1.97 1.91
CA THR A 130 6.73 -1.10 1.57
C THR A 130 5.80 -1.76 0.57
N ALA A 131 6.34 -2.39 -0.49
CA ALA A 131 5.57 -3.18 -1.44
C ALA A 131 4.74 -4.25 -0.71
N ALA A 132 5.39 -5.07 0.12
CA ALA A 132 4.73 -6.13 0.87
C ALA A 132 3.65 -5.65 1.87
N VAL A 133 3.68 -4.38 2.30
CA VAL A 133 2.59 -3.80 3.10
C VAL A 133 1.35 -3.50 2.23
N TYR A 134 1.52 -3.14 0.96
CA TYR A 134 0.43 -2.97 0.01
C TYR A 134 -0.19 -4.32 -0.38
N ASP A 135 0.61 -5.32 -0.74
CA ASP A 135 0.15 -6.70 -1.00
C ASP A 135 -0.58 -7.29 0.22
N CYS A 136 -0.15 -6.93 1.43
CA CYS A 136 -0.85 -7.28 2.67
C CYS A 136 -2.21 -6.58 2.86
N ASP A 137 -2.43 -5.36 2.34
CA ASP A 137 -3.81 -4.84 2.25
C ASP A 137 -4.57 -5.41 1.06
N GLU A 138 -3.93 -5.74 -0.07
CA GLU A 138 -4.63 -6.38 -1.20
C GLU A 138 -5.23 -7.73 -0.79
N VAL A 139 -4.46 -8.59 -0.09
CA VAL A 139 -5.00 -9.84 0.49
C VAL A 139 -6.25 -9.58 1.33
N ALA A 140 -6.23 -8.52 2.15
CA ALA A 140 -7.39 -8.14 2.95
C ALA A 140 -8.53 -7.55 2.09
N GLN A 141 -8.23 -6.80 1.02
CA GLN A 141 -9.18 -6.18 0.09
C GLN A 141 -9.91 -7.21 -0.76
N VAL A 142 -9.18 -8.15 -1.35
CA VAL A 142 -9.75 -9.24 -2.15
C VAL A 142 -10.47 -10.23 -1.25
N GLY A 143 -9.98 -10.46 -0.02
CA GLY A 143 -10.75 -11.12 1.03
C GLY A 143 -12.11 -10.45 1.29
N ARG A 144 -12.15 -9.10 1.38
CA ARG A 144 -13.40 -8.32 1.45
C ARG A 144 -14.27 -8.45 0.18
N GLN A 145 -13.72 -8.78 -0.99
CA GLN A 145 -14.50 -9.09 -2.20
C GLN A 145 -15.17 -10.48 -2.10
N VAL A 146 -14.45 -11.52 -1.64
CA VAL A 146 -15.03 -12.87 -1.44
C VAL A 146 -16.19 -12.84 -0.45
N ILE A 147 -16.04 -12.13 0.67
CA ILE A 147 -17.09 -11.99 1.69
C ILE A 147 -18.34 -11.31 1.09
N ARG A 148 -18.16 -10.19 0.36
CA ARG A 148 -19.27 -9.48 -0.29
C ARG A 148 -19.97 -10.32 -1.35
N ALA A 149 -19.22 -11.08 -2.16
CA ALA A 149 -19.80 -11.97 -3.16
C ALA A 149 -20.65 -13.07 -2.49
N ALA A 150 -20.18 -13.67 -1.40
CA ALA A 150 -20.93 -14.68 -0.65
C ALA A 150 -22.22 -14.09 -0.02
N GLN A 151 -22.14 -12.90 0.59
CA GLN A 151 -23.29 -12.20 1.16
C GLN A 151 -24.33 -11.76 0.12
N GLN A 152 -23.91 -11.62 -1.15
CA GLN A 152 -24.79 -11.27 -2.28
C GLN A 152 -25.25 -12.51 -3.06
N HIS A 153 -24.97 -13.73 -2.57
CA HIS A 153 -25.23 -15.01 -3.26
C HIS A 153 -24.65 -15.09 -4.69
N ARG A 154 -23.55 -14.36 -4.96
CA ARG A 154 -22.86 -14.31 -6.26
C ARG A 154 -21.82 -15.42 -6.38
N SER A 155 -21.44 -15.74 -7.62
CA SER A 155 -20.37 -16.71 -7.91
C SER A 155 -19.06 -16.31 -7.24
N LEU A 156 -18.48 -17.22 -6.47
CA LEU A 156 -17.21 -17.01 -5.76
C LEU A 156 -15.98 -17.28 -6.64
N LYS A 157 -16.14 -17.78 -7.87
CA LYS A 157 -15.03 -18.25 -8.71
C LYS A 157 -13.92 -17.21 -8.89
N VAL A 158 -14.27 -16.02 -9.40
CA VAL A 158 -13.30 -14.94 -9.68
C VAL A 158 -12.74 -14.33 -8.38
N PRO A 159 -13.55 -13.96 -7.37
CA PRO A 159 -13.02 -13.48 -6.09
C PRO A 159 -12.07 -14.46 -5.38
N LEU A 160 -12.34 -15.77 -5.45
CA LEU A 160 -11.45 -16.79 -4.87
C LEU A 160 -10.15 -16.96 -5.66
N GLN A 161 -10.19 -16.82 -6.99
CA GLN A 161 -9.00 -16.84 -7.82
C GLN A 161 -8.09 -15.64 -7.51
N HIS A 162 -8.63 -14.42 -7.50
CA HIS A 162 -7.87 -13.22 -7.12
C HIS A 162 -7.32 -13.33 -5.69
N TYR A 163 -8.10 -13.90 -4.75
CA TYR A 163 -7.63 -14.12 -3.37
C TYR A 163 -6.46 -15.10 -3.31
N ALA A 164 -6.49 -16.16 -4.11
CA ALA A 164 -5.39 -17.13 -4.18
C ALA A 164 -4.10 -16.51 -4.74
N THR A 165 -4.22 -15.66 -5.77
CA THR A 165 -3.11 -14.88 -6.36
C THR A 165 -2.47 -13.96 -5.31
N ALA A 166 -3.19 -12.93 -4.82
CA ALA A 166 -2.62 -11.96 -3.87
C ALA A 166 -2.06 -12.61 -2.59
N ARG A 167 -2.66 -13.74 -2.15
CA ARG A 167 -2.16 -14.52 -1.00
C ARG A 167 -0.84 -15.23 -1.31
N GLN A 168 -0.63 -15.68 -2.54
CA GLN A 168 0.63 -16.27 -3.00
C GLN A 168 1.71 -15.22 -3.22
N ASP A 169 1.34 -14.03 -3.69
CA ASP A 169 2.26 -12.91 -3.91
C ASP A 169 2.81 -12.41 -2.55
N LEU A 170 1.92 -12.14 -1.57
CA LEU A 170 2.32 -11.83 -0.19
C LEU A 170 3.14 -12.94 0.48
N LEU A 171 2.92 -14.23 0.15
CA LEU A 171 3.76 -15.31 0.65
C LEU A 171 5.16 -15.30 0.02
N THR A 172 5.27 -14.86 -1.22
CA THR A 172 6.56 -14.66 -1.91
C THR A 172 7.33 -13.52 -1.26
N ASP A 173 6.67 -12.40 -0.96
CA ASP A 173 7.23 -11.28 -0.19
C ASP A 173 7.67 -11.67 1.23
N VAL A 174 6.85 -12.45 1.94
CA VAL A 174 7.22 -13.00 3.26
C VAL A 174 8.51 -13.81 3.17
N ASN A 175 8.69 -14.60 2.12
CA ASN A 175 9.91 -15.38 1.88
C ASN A 175 11.10 -14.51 1.44
N GLN A 176 10.87 -13.43 0.69
CA GLN A 176 11.91 -12.46 0.33
C GLN A 176 12.39 -11.68 1.56
N ILE A 177 11.47 -11.16 2.38
CA ILE A 177 11.76 -10.42 3.60
C ILE A 177 12.46 -11.29 4.66
N GLN A 178 12.18 -12.60 4.68
CA GLN A 178 12.95 -13.57 5.47
C GLN A 178 14.43 -13.64 5.07
N ARG A 179 14.77 -13.37 3.80
CA ARG A 179 16.12 -13.47 3.22
C ARG A 179 16.87 -12.14 3.13
N LEU A 180 16.22 -11.00 3.37
CA LEU A 180 16.84 -9.67 3.27
C LEU A 180 18.03 -9.51 4.23
N LEU A 181 19.06 -8.81 3.74
CA LEU A 181 20.34 -8.64 4.40
C LEU A 181 20.24 -7.85 5.71
N ASN A 182 21.13 -8.18 6.64
CA ASN A 182 21.34 -7.42 7.86
C ASN A 182 22.46 -6.42 7.59
N TYR A 183 22.12 -5.14 7.56
CA TYR A 183 23.11 -4.06 7.68
C TYR A 183 23.42 -3.83 9.16
N ALA A 184 24.66 -3.49 9.48
CA ALA A 184 25.16 -3.29 10.83
C ALA A 184 25.21 -1.79 11.19
#